data_AF-A0A7X8V971-F1
#
_entry.id   AF-A0A7X8V971-F1
#
_cell.length_a   1.000
_cell.length_b   1.000
_cell.length_c   1.000
_cell.angle_alpha   90.00
_cell.angle_beta   90.00
_cell.angle_gamma   90.00
#
_symmetry.space_group_name_H-M   'P 1'
#
loop_
_entity.id
_entity.type
_entity.pdbx_description
1 polymer ?
#
loop_
_entity_poly.entity_id
_entity_poly.type
_entity_poly.pdbx_seq_one_letter_code
_entity_poly.pdbx_strand_id
1 'polypeptide(L)' 'KMITLAKKNDLAARRLVLAEVLDETTVKNLFEKIAPKYQDRNGGYVRLTKVGLRQGDATPKAVLELV' A
#
# COMPACT_ATOMS: atom_id res chain seq x y z
N LYS A 1 1.43 6.71 -1.34
CA LYS A 1 1.01 7.41 -2.58
C LYS A 1 0.19 6.50 -3.51
N MET A 2 0.55 5.23 -3.66
CA MET A 2 -0.17 4.27 -4.53
C MET A 2 -1.67 4.15 -4.29
N ILE A 3 -2.11 4.02 -3.04
CA ILE A 3 -3.55 3.91 -2.72
C ILE A 3 -4.32 5.17 -3.16
N THR A 4 -3.73 6.36 -3.01
CA THR A 4 -4.33 7.62 -3.47
C THR A 4 -4.45 7.68 -4.99
N LEU A 5 -3.44 7.19 -5.73
CA LEU A 5 -3.51 7.09 -7.20
C LEU A 5 -4.56 6.07 -7.62
N ALA A 6 -4.60 4.93 -6.93
CA ALA A 6 -5.55 3.86 -7.22
C ALA A 6 -7.01 4.27 -7.04
N LYS A 7 -7.29 5.16 -6.07
CA LYS A 7 -8.62 5.77 -5.88
C LYS A 7 -9.14 6.54 -7.08
N LYS A 8 -8.26 7.20 -7.84
CA LYS A 8 -8.65 7.96 -9.04
C LYS A 8 -9.16 7.05 -10.17
N ASN A 9 -8.68 5.80 -10.20
CA ASN A 9 -9.11 4.75 -11.13
C ASN A 9 -9.18 5.18 -12.61
N ASP A 10 -8.26 6.03 -13.06
CA ASP A 10 -8.09 6.39 -14.47
C ASP A 10 -6.94 5.60 -15.11
N LEU A 11 -6.89 5.60 -16.44
CA LEU A 11 -5.86 4.88 -17.20
C LEU A 11 -4.46 5.49 -16.96
N ALA A 12 -4.39 6.80 -16.74
CA ALA A 12 -3.15 7.49 -16.40
C ALA A 12 -2.59 6.99 -15.05
N ALA A 13 -3.41 6.89 -14.00
CA ALA A 13 -2.97 6.37 -12.70
C ALA A 13 -2.56 4.90 -12.80
N ARG A 14 -3.26 4.07 -13.59
CA ARG A 14 -2.84 2.67 -13.80
C ARG A 14 -1.45 2.58 -14.41
N ARG A 15 -1.14 3.40 -15.43
CA ARG A 15 0.19 3.46 -16.05
C ARG A 15 1.26 3.94 -15.07
N LEU A 16 0.94 4.94 -14.24
CA LEU A 16 1.88 5.43 -13.22
C LEU A 16 2.15 4.37 -12.15
N VAL A 17 1.14 3.63 -11.71
CA VAL A 17 1.32 2.55 -10.73
C VAL A 17 2.12 1.39 -11.34
N LEU A 18 1.87 1.02 -12.60
CA LEU A 18 2.63 -0.03 -13.30
C LEU A 18 4.10 0.33 -13.53
N ALA A 19 4.44 1.62 -13.62
CA ALA A 19 5.82 2.06 -13.73
C ALA A 19 6.64 1.81 -12.46
N GLU A 20 5.99 1.68 -11.30
CA GLU A 20 6.65 1.51 -10.00
C GLU A 20 6.41 0.12 -9.39
N VAL A 21 5.27 -0.51 -9.69
CA VAL A 21 4.95 -1.90 -9.34
C VAL A 21 4.89 -2.72 -10.61
N LEU A 22 5.93 -3.53 -10.83
CA LEU A 22 6.11 -4.34 -12.04
C LEU A 22 5.09 -5.48 -12.18
N ASP A 23 4.52 -5.96 -11.07
CA ASP A 23 3.57 -7.06 -11.08
C ASP A 23 2.13 -6.59 -11.35
N GLU A 24 1.62 -6.94 -12.53
CA GLU A 24 0.26 -6.63 -12.97
C GLU A 24 -0.82 -7.21 -12.05
N THR A 25 -0.57 -8.37 -11.43
CA THR A 25 -1.56 -9.01 -10.56
C THR A 25 -1.76 -8.23 -9.27
N THR A 26 -0.68 -7.71 -8.68
CA THR A 26 -0.72 -6.79 -7.55
C THR A 26 -1.41 -5.49 -7.91
N VAL A 27 -1.11 -4.92 -9.09
CA VAL A 27 -1.80 -3.70 -9.56
C VAL A 27 -3.30 -3.94 -9.70
N LYS A 28 -3.71 -5.03 -10.34
CA LYS A 28 -5.13 -5.38 -10.47
C LYS A 28 -5.82 -5.49 -9.11
N ASN A 29 -5.21 -6.21 -8.15
CA ASN A 29 -5.74 -6.32 -6.79
C ASN A 29 -5.81 -4.96 -6.07
N LEU A 30 -4.84 -4.06 -6.30
CA LEU A 30 -4.83 -2.72 -5.72
C LEU A 30 -6.05 -1.89 -6.17
N PHE A 31 -6.38 -1.91 -7.46
CA PHE A 31 -7.50 -1.14 -8.01
C PHE A 31 -8.86 -1.81 -7.74
N GLU A 32 -8.95 -3.13 -7.77
CA GLU A 32 -10.23 -3.85 -7.63
C GLU A 32 -10.64 -4.11 -6.19
N LYS A 33 -9.68 -4.38 -5.28
CA LYS A 33 -10.00 -4.81 -3.91
C LYS A 33 -9.60 -3.79 -2.85
N ILE A 34 -8.45 -3.15 -3.00
CA ILE A 34 -7.87 -2.30 -1.96
C ILE A 34 -8.41 -0.87 -2.08
N ALA A 35 -8.34 -0.26 -3.26
CA ALA A 35 -8.78 1.12 -3.48
C ALA A 35 -10.26 1.38 -3.12
N PRO A 36 -11.22 0.50 -3.46
CA PRO A 36 -12.63 0.68 -3.09
C PRO A 36 -12.85 0.70 -1.57
N LYS A 37 -12.14 -0.15 -0.81
CA LYS A 37 -12.25 -0.20 0.66
C LYS A 37 -11.85 1.10 1.35
N TYR A 38 -10.96 1.87 0.72
CA TYR A 38 -10.44 3.09 1.32
C TYR A 38 -11.11 4.35 0.79
N GLN A 39 -12.12 4.29 -0.08
CA GLN A 39 -12.67 5.45 -0.79
C GLN A 39 -13.03 6.61 0.15
N ASP A 40 -13.72 6.32 1.25
CA ASP A 40 -14.19 7.33 2.21
C ASP A 40 -13.07 7.91 3.10
N ARG A 41 -11.88 7.30 3.12
CA ARG A 41 -10.77 7.70 3.98
C ARG A 41 -9.81 8.67 3.28
N ASN A 42 -9.66 9.87 3.81
CA ASN A 42 -8.71 10.86 3.28
C ASN A 42 -7.33 10.79 3.96
N GLY A 43 -6.56 9.73 3.70
CA GLY A 43 -5.19 9.55 4.21
C GLY A 43 -5.06 8.59 5.41
N GLY A 44 -3.83 8.27 5.83
CA GLY A 44 -3.59 7.32 6.93
C GLY A 44 -3.98 5.88 6.58
N TYR A 45 -3.47 5.36 5.46
CA TYR A 45 -3.80 4.02 4.98
C TYR A 45 -2.99 2.89 5.62
N VAL A 46 -1.92 3.25 6.32
CA VAL A 46 -0.95 2.32 6.90
C VAL A 46 -0.86 2.57 8.41
N ARG A 47 -0.83 1.49 9.18
CA ARG A 47 -0.49 1.50 10.61
C ARG A 47 0.86 0.80 10.80
N LEU A 48 1.69 1.39 11.67
CA LEU A 48 2.99 0.84 12.04
C LEU A 48 2.98 0.46 13.52
N THR A 49 3.25 -0.81 13.80
CA THR A 49 3.33 -1.35 15.16
C THR A 49 4.76 -1.80 15.43
N LYS A 50 5.39 -1.28 16.48
CA LYS A 50 6.75 -1.69 16.88
C LYS A 50 6.69 -3.00 17.66
N VAL A 51 7.52 -3.98 17.30
CA VAL A 51 7.45 -5.36 17.86
C VAL A 51 8.74 -5.75 18.60
N GLY A 52 9.56 -4.77 18.96
CA GLY A 52 10.81 -4.97 19.68
C GLY A 52 12.03 -5.19 18.77
N LEU A 53 13.11 -5.73 19.34
CA LEU A 53 14.40 -5.87 18.65
C LEU A 53 14.53 -7.26 18.02
N ARG A 54 15.28 -7.36 16.91
CA ARG A 54 15.66 -8.63 16.29
C ARG A 54 16.77 -9.28 17.10
N GLN A 55 16.65 -10.59 17.32
CA GLN A 55 17.66 -11.38 18.01
C GLN A 55 18.89 -11.54 17.11
N GLY A 56 20.08 -11.31 17.66
CA GLY A 56 21.36 -11.42 16.97
C GLY A 56 22.00 -10.07 16.64
N ASP A 57 21.25 -9.14 16.04
CA ASP A 57 21.78 -7.84 15.58
C ASP A 57 21.11 -6.62 16.23
N ALA A 58 20.17 -6.85 17.16
CA ALA A 58 19.44 -5.81 17.89
C ALA A 58 18.74 -4.77 16.99
N THR A 59 18.44 -5.10 15.73
CA THR A 59 17.74 -4.18 14.82
C THR A 59 16.27 -4.01 15.23
N PRO A 60 15.74 -2.77 15.35
CA PRO A 60 14.32 -2.55 15.63
C PRO A 60 13.41 -3.13 14.55
N LYS A 61 12.45 -3.95 14.96
CA LYS A 61 11.42 -4.49 14.08
C LYS A 61 10.12 -3.72 14.21
N ALA A 62 9.44 -3.57 13.08
CA ALA A 62 8.08 -3.07 13.02
C ALA A 62 7.26 -3.92 12.05
N VAL A 63 5.99 -4.08 12.37
CA VAL A 63 4.98 -4.67 11.49
C VAL A 63 4.18 -3.53 10.88
N LEU A 64 3.96 -3.62 9.58
CA LEU A 64 3.27 -2.62 8.78
C LEU A 64 2.00 -3.23 8.21
N GLU A 65 0.86 -2.62 8.54
CA GLU A 65 -0.46 -3.15 8.20
C GLU A 65 -1.28 -2.09 7.44
N LEU A 66 -2.13 -2.57 6.53
CA LEU A 66 -3.19 -1.75 5.96
C LEU A 66 -4.36 -1.70 6.96
N VAL A 67 -4.92 -0.51 7.16
CA VAL A 67 -5.93 -0.27 8.22
C VAL A 67 -7.31 -0.76 7.86
#